data_AF-A0A929A5S4-F1
#
_entry.id   AF-A0A929A5S4-F1
#
_cell.length_a   1.000
_cell.length_b   1.000
_cell.length_c   1.000
_cell.angle_alpha   90.00
_cell.angle_beta   90.00
_cell.angle_gamma   90.00
#
_symmetry.space_group_name_H-M   'P 1'
#
loop_
_entity.id
_entity.type
_entity.pdbx_description
1 polymer ?
#
loop_
_entity_poly.entity_id
_entity_poly.type
_entity_poly.pdbx_seq_one_letter_code
_entity_poly.pdbx_strand_id
1 'polypeptide(L)'
;MSVALDVFAQCVEAVQQGELIESVSSKDKEFHFQNWFQKRLEALGVFFDASGRNTYPDFRMVNSPDGFEVKGLAWPGRERDYDCNSQVPSGFHNGRKIFYVFGRYPANLSQYPAQAGGQRYYPVIDLVICHGDFLNADHDYIHKNKSVKGFGSYGDIMIRDRKMYVAPTPFALTKGTTGLMTLILPDNMEVDERFQQVGILLRVEASELVVGYTFDLRTNHLIAEKISNPTAGSTHQFKAYRLTSQTSRPVTMSTGLTREEDVLGDDE
;
A
#
# COMPACT_ATOMS: atom_id res chain seq x y z
N MET A 1 -14.27 16.81 -7.20
CA MET A 1 -13.25 16.32 -8.17
C MET A 1 -12.16 15.64 -7.35
N SER A 2 -11.55 14.56 -7.85
CA SER A 2 -10.50 13.86 -7.09
C SER A 2 -9.21 14.70 -7.10
N VAL A 3 -8.48 14.74 -5.98
CA VAL A 3 -7.20 15.46 -5.85
C VAL A 3 -5.98 14.56 -6.15
N ALA A 4 -6.20 13.29 -6.48
CA ALA A 4 -5.12 12.31 -6.67
C ALA A 4 -4.09 12.72 -7.75
N LEU A 5 -4.54 13.38 -8.82
CA LEU A 5 -3.67 13.88 -9.89
C LEU A 5 -2.72 14.97 -9.38
N ASP A 6 -3.26 15.96 -8.66
CA ASP A 6 -2.47 17.06 -8.10
C ASP A 6 -1.49 16.57 -7.03
N VAL A 7 -1.95 15.66 -6.16
CA VAL A 7 -1.12 15.02 -5.15
C VAL A 7 0.04 14.26 -5.78
N PHE A 8 -0.22 13.47 -6.82
CA PHE A 8 0.84 12.77 -7.55
C PHE A 8 1.83 13.75 -8.19
N ALA A 9 1.34 14.79 -8.86
CA ALA A 9 2.19 15.79 -9.50
C ALA A 9 3.09 16.50 -8.47
N GLN A 10 2.55 16.87 -7.31
CA GLN A 10 3.32 17.47 -6.21
C GLN A 10 4.39 16.53 -5.66
N CYS A 11 4.10 15.23 -5.54
CA CYS A 11 5.10 14.24 -5.13
C CYS A 11 6.24 14.15 -6.15
N VAL A 12 5.92 14.18 -7.45
CA VAL A 12 6.94 14.18 -8.52
C VAL A 12 7.81 15.43 -8.45
N GLU A 13 7.20 16.60 -8.34
CA GLU A 13 7.91 17.88 -8.24
C GLU A 13 8.84 17.91 -7.03
N ALA A 14 8.36 17.50 -5.86
CA ALA A 14 9.16 17.48 -4.64
C ALA A 14 10.40 16.59 -4.77
N VAL A 15 10.27 15.41 -5.38
CA VAL A 15 11.43 14.53 -5.64
C VAL A 15 12.39 15.17 -6.65
N GLN A 16 11.90 15.80 -7.69
CA GLN A 16 12.74 16.51 -8.67
C GLN A 16 13.48 17.71 -8.06
N GLN A 17 12.86 18.40 -7.10
CA GLN A 17 13.48 19.50 -6.34
C GLN A 17 14.42 19.01 -5.22
N GLY A 18 14.54 17.70 -5.02
CA GLY A 18 15.43 17.12 -4.02
C GLY A 18 14.89 17.23 -2.59
N GLU A 19 13.58 17.34 -2.39
CA GLU A 19 12.98 17.34 -1.05
C GLU A 19 13.16 15.99 -0.36
N LEU A 20 13.91 15.99 0.74
CA LEU A 20 14.32 14.78 1.44
C LEU A 20 13.28 14.35 2.49
N ILE A 21 13.19 13.04 2.71
CA ILE A 21 12.56 12.45 3.88
C ILE A 21 13.41 12.82 5.11
N GLU A 22 12.74 13.21 6.19
CA GLU A 22 13.36 13.54 7.47
C GLU A 22 13.00 12.46 8.51
N SER A 23 14.00 11.81 9.09
CA SER A 23 13.78 10.94 10.25
C SER A 23 13.70 11.77 11.53
N VAL A 24 12.57 11.73 12.23
CA VAL A 24 12.33 12.56 13.42
C VAL A 24 13.22 12.12 14.59
N SER A 25 13.51 10.81 14.70
CA SER A 25 14.52 10.29 15.63
C SER A 25 14.99 8.89 15.23
N SER A 26 16.06 8.38 15.84
CA SER A 26 16.51 6.98 15.66
C SER A 26 15.53 5.91 16.19
N LYS A 27 14.51 6.33 16.96
CA LYS A 27 13.46 5.47 17.53
C LYS A 27 12.16 5.52 16.74
N ASP A 28 11.98 6.55 15.93
CA ASP A 28 10.88 6.63 14.97
C ASP A 28 11.34 5.83 13.74
N LYS A 29 10.64 4.75 13.42
CA LYS A 29 11.00 3.87 12.30
C LYS A 29 9.91 3.80 11.25
N GLU A 30 8.74 4.36 11.53
CA GLU A 30 7.51 4.01 10.81
C GLU A 30 6.91 5.19 10.05
N PHE A 31 7.13 6.44 10.50
CA PHE A 31 6.33 7.58 10.02
C PHE A 31 7.06 8.56 9.12
N HIS A 32 8.34 8.38 8.84
CA HIS A 32 9.14 9.38 8.12
C HIS A 32 8.61 9.64 6.70
N PHE A 33 8.26 8.58 5.97
CA PHE A 33 7.69 8.71 4.63
C PHE A 33 6.26 9.29 4.68
N GLN A 34 5.47 8.94 5.70
CA GLN A 34 4.15 9.53 5.92
C GLN A 34 4.24 11.04 6.17
N ASN A 35 5.21 11.49 6.99
CA ASN A 35 5.47 12.91 7.23
C ASN A 35 5.93 13.62 5.95
N TRP A 36 6.79 12.98 5.15
CA TRP A 36 7.20 13.53 3.84
C TRP A 36 6.00 13.71 2.91
N PHE A 37 5.11 12.72 2.84
CA PHE A 37 3.88 12.81 2.04
C PHE A 37 2.92 13.88 2.57
N GLN A 38 2.76 14.00 3.90
CA GLN A 38 1.96 15.05 4.52
C GLN A 38 2.40 16.44 4.09
N LYS A 39 3.72 16.72 4.07
CA LYS A 39 4.26 18.00 3.59
C LYS A 39 3.85 18.30 2.14
N ARG A 40 3.59 17.28 1.31
CA ARG A 40 3.09 17.44 -0.07
C ARG A 40 1.63 17.87 -0.11
N LEU A 41 0.80 17.29 0.75
CA LEU A 41 -0.59 17.72 0.93
C LEU A 41 -0.66 19.18 1.42
N GLU A 42 0.19 19.53 2.39
CA GLU A 42 0.28 20.90 2.92
C GLU A 42 0.76 21.89 1.86
N ALA A 43 1.76 21.53 1.05
CA ALA A 43 2.26 22.37 -0.04
C ALA A 43 1.21 22.66 -1.12
N LEU A 44 0.30 21.71 -1.37
CA LEU A 44 -0.86 21.92 -2.26
C LEU A 44 -1.96 22.77 -1.63
N GLY A 45 -1.90 23.04 -0.32
CA GLY A 45 -2.96 23.74 0.40
C GLY A 45 -4.26 22.94 0.50
N VAL A 46 -4.21 21.61 0.34
CA VAL A 46 -5.41 20.77 0.50
C VAL A 46 -5.69 20.54 1.99
N PHE A 47 -6.97 20.62 2.36
CA PHE A 47 -7.39 20.34 3.73
C PHE A 47 -7.65 18.85 3.93
N PHE A 48 -7.08 18.30 5.00
CA PHE A 48 -7.21 16.90 5.36
C PHE A 48 -7.33 16.69 6.86
N ASP A 49 -8.08 15.67 7.24
CA ASP A 49 -8.06 15.16 8.61
C ASP A 49 -6.91 14.16 8.72
N ALA A 50 -5.82 14.57 9.38
CA ALA A 50 -4.79 13.64 9.83
C ALA A 50 -5.40 12.80 10.95
N SER A 51 -5.66 11.54 10.63
CA SER A 51 -6.32 10.66 11.57
C SER A 51 -5.30 10.11 12.57
N GLY A 52 -5.70 9.91 13.84
CA GLY A 52 -4.79 9.35 14.85
C GLY A 52 -4.28 7.97 14.41
N ARG A 53 -3.11 7.56 14.90
CA ARG A 53 -2.28 6.39 14.49
C ARG A 53 -2.99 5.04 14.19
N ASN A 54 -4.26 4.87 14.52
CA ASN A 54 -5.06 3.65 14.33
C ASN A 54 -6.29 3.86 13.43
N THR A 55 -6.29 4.87 12.56
CA THR A 55 -7.46 5.22 11.76
C THR A 55 -7.12 5.10 10.28
N TYR A 56 -8.06 4.56 9.50
CA TYR A 56 -7.90 4.31 8.08
C TYR A 56 -8.84 5.21 7.25
N PRO A 57 -8.39 5.71 6.09
CA PRO A 57 -6.99 5.80 5.66
C PRO A 57 -6.22 6.86 6.45
N ASP A 58 -4.89 6.84 6.38
CA ASP A 58 -3.99 7.81 7.04
C ASP A 58 -4.46 9.27 6.88
N PHE A 59 -4.73 9.69 5.63
CA PHE A 59 -5.19 11.03 5.30
C PHE A 59 -6.56 10.99 4.63
N ARG A 60 -7.52 11.76 5.16
CA ARG A 60 -8.87 11.90 4.59
C ARG A 60 -9.06 13.32 4.10
N MET A 61 -9.31 13.49 2.81
CA MET A 61 -9.50 14.82 2.24
C MET A 61 -10.84 15.40 2.70
N VAL A 62 -10.84 16.69 3.04
CA VAL A 62 -12.05 17.41 3.48
C VAL A 62 -12.89 17.84 2.28
N ASN A 63 -12.25 18.41 1.26
CA ASN A 63 -12.94 18.98 0.09
C ASN A 63 -13.10 18.00 -1.08
N SER A 64 -12.64 16.77 -0.92
CA SER A 64 -12.86 15.69 -1.89
C SER A 64 -13.16 14.37 -1.19
N PRO A 65 -13.90 13.44 -1.83
CA PRO A 65 -14.13 12.11 -1.30
C PRO A 65 -12.92 11.19 -1.54
N ASP A 66 -11.70 11.70 -1.38
CA ASP A 66 -10.49 10.90 -1.50
C ASP A 66 -9.89 10.60 -0.12
N GLY A 67 -9.16 9.51 -0.04
CA GLY A 67 -8.30 9.20 1.09
C GLY A 67 -7.01 8.52 0.63
N PHE A 68 -5.93 8.76 1.37
CA PHE A 68 -4.60 8.25 1.06
C PHE A 68 -4.09 7.41 2.21
N GLU A 69 -3.71 6.18 1.91
CA GLU A 69 -3.04 5.25 2.81
C GLU A 69 -1.57 5.16 2.41
N VAL A 70 -0.66 5.44 3.34
CA VAL A 70 0.77 5.61 3.03
C VAL A 70 1.58 4.41 3.51
N LYS A 71 2.50 3.96 2.66
CA LYS A 71 3.41 2.84 2.93
C LYS A 71 4.83 3.22 2.52
N GLY A 72 5.68 3.45 3.51
CA GLY A 72 7.13 3.61 3.33
C GLY A 72 7.83 2.25 3.33
N LEU A 73 8.68 1.98 2.35
CA LEU A 73 9.40 0.72 2.22
C LEU A 73 10.92 0.95 2.11
N ALA A 74 11.70 0.26 2.94
CA ALA A 74 13.16 0.28 2.84
C ALA A 74 13.65 -0.51 1.61
N TRP A 75 14.60 0.05 0.85
CA TRP A 75 15.14 -0.54 -0.38
C TRP A 75 16.68 -0.45 -0.48
N PRO A 76 17.39 -1.50 -0.93
CA PRO A 76 16.85 -2.85 -1.21
C PRO A 76 16.32 -3.51 0.08
N GLY A 77 15.23 -4.25 -0.05
CA GLY A 77 14.47 -4.75 1.09
C GLY A 77 13.14 -5.36 0.67
N ARG A 78 12.06 -5.05 1.39
CA ARG A 78 10.73 -5.63 1.13
C ARG A 78 10.14 -5.05 -0.16
N GLU A 79 10.22 -5.81 -1.24
CA GLU A 79 9.67 -5.46 -2.55
C GLU A 79 8.39 -6.23 -2.89
N ARG A 80 8.26 -7.48 -2.43
CA ARG A 80 7.16 -8.38 -2.82
C ARG A 80 5.81 -7.98 -2.24
N ASP A 81 5.79 -7.69 -0.94
CA ASP A 81 4.55 -7.52 -0.18
C ASP A 81 4.68 -6.48 0.94
N TYR A 82 3.57 -6.16 1.60
CA TYR A 82 3.52 -5.30 2.78
C TYR A 82 2.40 -5.75 3.73
N ASP A 83 2.52 -5.39 5.00
CA ASP A 83 1.52 -5.74 6.01
C ASP A 83 0.38 -4.73 6.03
N CYS A 84 -0.85 -5.25 6.00
CA CYS A 84 -2.07 -4.51 6.18
C CYS A 84 -2.65 -4.89 7.55
N ASN A 85 -2.66 -3.94 8.47
CA ASN A 85 -3.14 -4.16 9.83
C ASN A 85 -4.61 -3.73 9.91
N SER A 86 -5.48 -4.60 10.40
CA SER A 86 -6.90 -4.32 10.69
C SER A 86 -7.80 -4.02 9.48
N GLN A 87 -7.26 -3.74 8.29
CA GLN A 87 -8.04 -3.47 7.08
C GLN A 87 -7.34 -4.09 5.85
N VAL A 88 -8.07 -4.87 5.06
CA VAL A 88 -7.59 -5.36 3.74
C VAL A 88 -7.59 -4.19 2.77
N PRO A 89 -6.65 -4.10 1.81
CA PRO A 89 -6.69 -3.07 0.79
C PRO A 89 -8.00 -3.05 0.04
N SER A 90 -8.49 -1.86 -0.25
CA SER A 90 -9.71 -1.63 -1.01
C SER A 90 -9.59 -0.28 -1.68
N GLY A 91 -10.12 -0.12 -2.89
CA GLY A 91 -10.26 1.18 -3.53
C GLY A 91 -11.40 2.03 -2.97
N PHE A 92 -12.25 1.45 -2.11
CA PHE A 92 -13.39 2.15 -1.52
C PHE A 92 -13.52 1.91 -0.02
N HIS A 93 -13.74 2.98 0.73
CA HIS A 93 -14.00 2.90 2.16
C HIS A 93 -14.85 4.08 2.64
N ASN A 94 -15.98 3.79 3.30
CA ASN A 94 -16.89 4.80 3.87
C ASN A 94 -17.23 5.96 2.91
N GLY A 95 -17.55 5.62 1.65
CA GLY A 95 -17.91 6.60 0.61
C GLY A 95 -16.72 7.35 0.00
N ARG A 96 -15.49 6.96 0.31
CA ARG A 96 -14.26 7.56 -0.24
C ARG A 96 -13.59 6.63 -1.24
N LYS A 97 -12.98 7.22 -2.26
CA LYS A 97 -11.97 6.56 -3.09
C LYS A 97 -10.65 6.53 -2.33
N ILE A 98 -10.02 5.37 -2.29
CA ILE A 98 -8.80 5.15 -1.52
C ILE A 98 -7.62 4.91 -2.47
N PHE A 99 -6.57 5.69 -2.24
CA PHE A 99 -5.32 5.58 -2.95
C PHE A 99 -4.23 5.12 -1.98
N TYR A 100 -3.44 4.16 -2.41
CA TYR A 100 -2.26 3.72 -1.69
C TYR A 100 -1.03 4.43 -2.24
N VAL A 101 -0.21 4.97 -1.35
CA VAL A 101 1.01 5.70 -1.68
C VAL A 101 2.20 4.89 -1.18
N PHE A 102 2.90 4.24 -2.11
CA PHE A 102 4.11 3.49 -1.81
C PHE A 102 5.34 4.32 -2.19
N GLY A 103 6.20 4.61 -1.22
CA GLY A 103 7.50 5.22 -1.50
C GLY A 103 8.63 4.36 -0.97
N ARG A 104 9.64 4.13 -1.81
CA ARG A 104 10.86 3.45 -1.37
C ARG A 104 11.93 4.45 -0.96
N TYR A 105 12.65 4.12 0.10
CA TYR A 105 13.76 4.92 0.60
C TYR A 105 14.96 4.00 0.94
N PRO A 106 16.18 4.54 1.05
CA PRO A 106 17.37 3.71 1.28
C PRO A 106 17.27 2.90 2.56
N ALA A 107 17.46 1.57 2.48
CA ALA A 107 17.49 0.70 3.65
C ALA A 107 18.74 0.95 4.49
N ASN A 108 19.89 1.14 3.83
CA ASN A 108 21.12 1.52 4.50
C ASN A 108 21.20 3.03 4.67
N LEU A 109 20.86 3.51 5.87
CA LEU A 109 20.92 4.92 6.21
C LEU A 109 22.31 5.40 6.66
N SER A 110 23.31 4.52 6.77
CA SER A 110 24.64 4.89 7.29
C SER A 110 25.35 5.93 6.44
N GLN A 111 25.07 5.97 5.14
CA GLN A 111 25.58 6.94 4.18
C GLN A 111 24.99 8.36 4.34
N TYR A 112 23.90 8.51 5.11
CA TYR A 112 23.28 9.80 5.38
C TYR A 112 23.64 10.27 6.79
N PRO A 113 24.53 11.28 6.94
CA PRO A 113 25.03 11.68 8.25
C PRO A 113 23.89 12.13 9.16
N ALA A 114 23.95 11.69 10.42
CA ALA A 114 23.01 12.15 11.42
C ALA A 114 23.36 13.60 11.83
N GLN A 115 22.35 14.45 11.87
CA GLN A 115 22.45 15.82 12.38
C GLN A 115 22.40 15.82 13.92
N ALA A 116 22.57 17.01 14.51
CA ALA A 116 22.35 17.21 15.94
C ALA A 116 20.93 16.72 16.33
N GLY A 117 20.83 15.85 17.32
CA GLY A 117 19.57 15.19 17.71
C GLY A 117 19.28 13.85 17.02
N GLY A 118 20.18 13.36 16.16
CA GLY A 118 20.06 12.02 15.55
C GLY A 118 19.16 11.95 14.31
N GLN A 119 18.70 13.09 13.81
CA GLN A 119 17.91 13.19 12.59
C GLN A 119 18.75 12.86 11.35
N ARG A 120 18.16 12.24 10.33
CA ARG A 120 18.78 11.93 9.04
C ARG A 120 17.87 12.41 7.93
N TYR A 121 18.49 12.80 6.83
CA TYR A 121 17.81 13.25 5.62
C TYR A 121 18.21 12.35 4.46
N TYR A 122 17.23 11.77 3.78
CA TYR A 122 17.47 10.82 2.70
C TYR A 122 16.37 10.91 1.64
N PRO A 123 16.64 10.55 0.38
CA PRO A 123 15.69 10.76 -0.70
C PRO A 123 14.58 9.70 -0.70
N VAL A 124 13.48 10.03 -1.38
CA VAL A 124 12.59 9.03 -1.98
C VAL A 124 13.30 8.50 -3.24
N ILE A 125 13.44 7.18 -3.35
CA ILE A 125 14.08 6.50 -4.48
C ILE A 125 13.11 6.39 -5.66
N ASP A 126 11.90 5.92 -5.37
CA ASP A 126 10.80 5.85 -6.32
C ASP A 126 9.46 5.82 -5.55
N LEU A 127 8.37 6.02 -6.30
CA LEU A 127 7.04 6.19 -5.72
C LEU A 127 5.97 5.66 -6.67
N VAL A 128 5.03 4.89 -6.13
CA VAL A 128 3.82 4.49 -6.85
C VAL A 128 2.60 4.93 -6.05
N ILE A 129 1.72 5.71 -6.67
CA ILE A 129 0.36 5.91 -6.18
C ILE A 129 -0.56 5.02 -7.00
N CYS A 130 -1.33 4.16 -6.34
CA CYS A 130 -2.34 3.34 -7.02
C CYS A 130 -3.69 3.44 -6.34
N HIS A 131 -4.77 3.31 -7.11
CA HIS A 131 -6.09 3.08 -6.53
C HIS A 131 -6.12 1.72 -5.82
N GLY A 132 -6.77 1.63 -4.66
CA GLY A 132 -6.74 0.43 -3.82
C GLY A 132 -7.25 -0.84 -4.52
N ASP A 133 -8.16 -0.71 -5.49
CA ASP A 133 -8.66 -1.83 -6.30
C ASP A 133 -7.56 -2.53 -7.11
N PHE A 134 -6.47 -1.83 -7.40
CA PHE A 134 -5.32 -2.45 -8.06
C PHE A 134 -4.71 -3.55 -7.18
N LEU A 135 -4.75 -3.36 -5.86
CA LEU A 135 -4.24 -4.31 -4.88
C LEU A 135 -5.27 -5.40 -4.59
N ASN A 136 -6.52 -5.01 -4.30
CA ASN A 136 -7.63 -5.91 -4.01
C ASN A 136 -8.96 -5.25 -4.41
N ALA A 137 -9.74 -5.94 -5.24
CA ALA A 137 -11.00 -5.43 -5.78
C ALA A 137 -12.24 -5.78 -4.93
N ASP A 138 -12.09 -6.59 -3.88
CA ASP A 138 -13.19 -6.92 -2.97
C ASP A 138 -13.46 -5.77 -1.97
N HIS A 139 -14.73 -5.37 -1.88
CA HIS A 139 -15.22 -4.29 -1.01
C HIS A 139 -16.17 -4.77 0.09
N ASP A 140 -16.55 -6.04 0.09
CA ASP A 140 -17.61 -6.57 0.96
C ASP A 140 -17.06 -7.15 2.28
N TYR A 141 -15.75 -7.36 2.38
CA TYR A 141 -15.14 -7.90 3.58
C TYR A 141 -15.19 -6.94 4.77
N ILE A 142 -15.92 -7.35 5.82
CA ILE A 142 -16.03 -6.60 7.08
C ILE A 142 -15.13 -7.23 8.13
N HIS A 143 -14.04 -6.53 8.48
CA HIS A 143 -13.18 -6.94 9.59
C HIS A 143 -13.91 -6.78 10.95
N LYS A 144 -13.85 -7.81 11.80
CA LYS A 144 -14.36 -7.78 13.18
C LYS A 144 -13.26 -8.17 14.15
N ASN A 145 -12.95 -7.29 15.10
CA ASN A 145 -12.08 -7.61 16.23
C ASN A 145 -12.83 -8.51 17.22
N LYS A 146 -12.55 -9.81 17.19
CA LYS A 146 -13.11 -10.80 18.12
C LYS A 146 -12.03 -11.37 19.03
N SER A 147 -12.45 -12.11 20.05
CA SER A 147 -11.52 -12.76 20.98
C SER A 147 -12.14 -14.01 21.57
N VAL A 148 -11.30 -15.00 21.85
CA VAL A 148 -11.66 -16.23 22.55
C VAL A 148 -11.00 -16.23 23.92
N LYS A 149 -11.77 -16.55 24.97
CA LYS A 149 -11.28 -16.70 26.37
C LYS A 149 -11.04 -18.17 26.68
N GLY A 150 -10.37 -18.48 27.79
CA GLY A 150 -10.14 -19.88 28.20
C GLY A 150 -8.79 -20.44 27.76
N PHE A 151 -7.83 -19.58 27.39
CA PHE A 151 -6.50 -20.00 26.96
C PHE A 151 -5.52 -20.09 28.14
N GLY A 152 -4.44 -20.87 27.97
CA GLY A 152 -3.43 -21.13 29.00
C GLY A 152 -3.88 -22.16 30.04
N SER A 153 -2.92 -22.65 30.84
CA SER A 153 -3.16 -23.72 31.84
C SER A 153 -4.19 -23.34 32.91
N TYR A 154 -4.41 -22.05 33.14
CA TYR A 154 -5.38 -21.52 34.10
C TYR A 154 -6.66 -20.96 33.45
N GLY A 155 -6.73 -20.95 32.11
CA GLY A 155 -7.90 -20.50 31.36
C GLY A 155 -8.20 -18.99 31.41
N ASP A 156 -7.33 -18.20 32.02
CA ASP A 156 -7.50 -16.76 32.23
C ASP A 156 -6.88 -15.90 31.11
N ILE A 157 -6.19 -16.51 30.16
CA ILE A 157 -5.64 -15.85 28.98
C ILE A 157 -6.72 -15.79 27.89
N MET A 158 -6.74 -14.67 27.15
CA MET A 158 -7.59 -14.51 25.96
C MET A 158 -6.75 -14.46 24.69
N ILE A 159 -7.17 -15.20 23.67
CA ILE A 159 -6.67 -15.06 22.30
C ILE A 159 -7.45 -13.92 21.65
N ARG A 160 -6.73 -12.93 21.12
CA ARG A 160 -7.34 -11.88 20.30
C ARG A 160 -7.24 -12.29 18.83
N ASP A 161 -8.37 -12.27 18.13
CA ASP A 161 -8.42 -12.44 16.68
C ASP A 161 -7.99 -11.12 16.02
N ARG A 162 -6.67 -10.88 16.01
CA ARG A 162 -6.05 -9.79 15.26
C ARG A 162 -5.59 -10.34 13.92
N LYS A 163 -6.23 -9.90 12.85
CA LYS A 163 -5.85 -10.31 11.49
C LYS A 163 -4.79 -9.37 10.95
N MET A 164 -3.66 -9.97 10.58
CA MET A 164 -2.57 -9.36 9.83
C MET A 164 -2.67 -9.89 8.41
N TYR A 165 -2.85 -9.01 7.42
CA TYR A 165 -2.89 -9.42 6.02
C TYR A 165 -1.59 -9.06 5.34
N VAL A 166 -1.15 -9.89 4.42
CA VAL A 166 0.00 -9.62 3.56
C VAL A 166 -0.52 -9.39 2.15
N ALA A 167 -0.33 -8.18 1.63
CA ALA A 167 -0.78 -7.80 0.28
C ALA A 167 0.44 -7.51 -0.61
N PRO A 168 0.36 -7.76 -1.93
CA PRO A 168 1.47 -7.45 -2.83
C PRO A 168 1.68 -5.93 -2.92
N THR A 169 2.93 -5.50 -3.12
CA THR A 169 3.21 -4.10 -3.47
C THR A 169 2.98 -3.88 -4.97
N PRO A 170 2.69 -2.65 -5.42
CA PRO A 170 2.64 -2.36 -6.86
C PRO A 170 3.99 -2.61 -7.57
N PHE A 171 5.13 -2.55 -6.86
CA PHE A 171 6.44 -2.89 -7.41
C PHE A 171 6.55 -4.39 -7.75
N ALA A 172 5.94 -5.26 -6.94
CA ALA A 172 5.86 -6.69 -7.24
C ALA A 172 4.88 -6.97 -8.39
N LEU A 173 3.74 -6.27 -8.41
CA LEU A 173 2.69 -6.44 -9.42
C LEU A 173 3.12 -5.98 -10.82
N THR A 174 4.14 -5.12 -10.94
CA THR A 174 4.48 -4.44 -12.20
C THR A 174 5.97 -4.47 -12.53
N LYS A 175 6.28 -4.35 -13.82
CA LYS A 175 7.62 -4.04 -14.34
C LYS A 175 7.64 -2.61 -14.85
N GLY A 176 8.80 -1.96 -14.74
CA GLY A 176 9.00 -0.59 -15.24
C GLY A 176 8.62 0.51 -14.25
N THR A 177 8.30 0.17 -12.99
CA THR A 177 8.04 1.12 -11.89
C THR A 177 9.30 1.40 -11.05
N THR A 178 10.23 0.46 -10.96
CA THR A 178 11.48 0.64 -10.20
C THR A 178 12.31 1.83 -10.70
N GLY A 179 12.72 2.68 -9.77
CA GLY A 179 13.48 3.91 -10.01
C GLY A 179 12.65 5.04 -10.64
N LEU A 180 11.33 4.90 -10.73
CA LEU A 180 10.45 5.85 -11.42
C LEU A 180 9.18 6.13 -10.62
N MET A 181 8.65 7.35 -10.75
CA MET A 181 7.35 7.68 -10.19
C MET A 181 6.26 7.18 -11.13
N THR A 182 5.21 6.55 -10.62
CA THR A 182 4.11 6.03 -11.46
C THR A 182 2.76 6.18 -10.76
N LEU A 183 1.74 6.65 -11.48
CA LEU A 183 0.36 6.71 -11.03
C LEU A 183 -0.43 5.58 -11.70
N ILE A 184 -1.17 4.77 -10.94
CA ILE A 184 -1.98 3.66 -11.48
C ILE A 184 -3.45 3.88 -11.10
N LEU A 185 -4.30 4.08 -12.09
CA LEU A 185 -5.73 4.37 -11.90
C LEU A 185 -6.62 3.36 -12.62
N PRO A 186 -7.87 3.14 -12.17
CA PRO A 186 -8.89 2.45 -12.95
C PRO A 186 -9.06 3.13 -14.31
N ASP A 187 -9.38 2.35 -15.33
CA ASP A 187 -9.47 2.82 -16.72
C ASP A 187 -10.55 3.89 -16.96
N ASN A 188 -11.55 3.94 -16.09
CA ASN A 188 -12.68 4.87 -16.07
C ASN A 188 -12.42 6.19 -15.32
N MET A 189 -11.22 6.36 -14.75
CA MET A 189 -10.87 7.59 -14.05
C MET A 189 -10.23 8.58 -15.03
N GLU A 190 -10.83 9.76 -15.15
CA GLU A 190 -10.35 10.83 -16.02
C GLU A 190 -8.99 11.36 -15.56
N VAL A 191 -8.13 11.67 -16.54
CA VAL A 191 -6.78 12.21 -16.33
C VAL A 191 -6.58 13.40 -17.26
N ASP A 192 -5.99 14.48 -16.74
CA ASP A 192 -5.71 15.69 -17.51
C ASP A 192 -4.42 15.62 -18.36
N GLU A 193 -4.20 16.63 -19.18
CA GLU A 193 -3.11 16.72 -20.17
C GLU A 193 -1.69 16.76 -19.57
N ARG A 194 -1.55 16.97 -18.25
CA ARG A 194 -0.23 16.89 -17.60
C ARG A 194 0.34 15.48 -17.62
N PHE A 195 -0.49 14.48 -17.89
CA PHE A 195 -0.13 13.07 -17.82
C PHE A 195 -0.06 12.41 -19.19
N GLN A 196 0.88 11.47 -19.29
CA GLN A 196 0.99 10.54 -20.40
C GLN A 196 0.73 9.11 -19.89
N GLN A 197 -0.03 8.34 -20.66
CA GLN A 197 -0.23 6.92 -20.39
C GLN A 197 1.06 6.16 -20.76
N VAL A 198 1.57 5.36 -19.83
CA VAL A 198 2.77 4.53 -20.01
C VAL A 198 2.48 3.03 -19.89
N GLY A 199 1.23 2.62 -19.67
CA GLY A 199 0.88 1.21 -19.62
C GLY A 199 -0.61 0.94 -19.47
N ILE A 200 -1.02 -0.26 -19.87
CA ILE A 200 -2.33 -0.85 -19.59
C ILE A 200 -2.08 -2.11 -18.77
N LEU A 201 -2.73 -2.21 -17.62
CA LEU A 201 -2.52 -3.24 -16.61
C LEU A 201 -3.83 -3.98 -16.36
N LEU A 202 -3.80 -5.31 -16.39
CA LEU A 202 -4.97 -6.16 -16.18
C LEU A 202 -4.78 -6.97 -14.92
N ARG A 203 -5.72 -6.87 -13.98
CA ARG A 203 -5.84 -7.75 -12.81
C ARG A 203 -6.97 -8.71 -13.07
N VAL A 204 -6.75 -9.99 -12.81
CA VAL A 204 -7.74 -11.05 -13.04
C VAL A 204 -8.07 -11.68 -11.70
N GLU A 205 -9.37 -11.87 -11.46
CA GLU A 205 -9.83 -12.49 -10.23
C GLU A 205 -9.47 -13.98 -10.16
N ALA A 206 -8.98 -14.39 -8.99
CA ALA A 206 -8.55 -15.76 -8.73
C ALA A 206 -9.71 -16.76 -8.86
N SER A 207 -9.38 -18.02 -9.15
CA SER A 207 -10.35 -19.11 -9.26
C SER A 207 -11.02 -19.51 -7.94
N GLU A 208 -10.33 -19.28 -6.82
CA GLU A 208 -10.78 -19.65 -5.48
C GLU A 208 -10.53 -18.55 -4.46
N LEU A 209 -11.41 -18.46 -3.47
CA LEU A 209 -11.31 -17.55 -2.32
C LEU A 209 -11.19 -18.34 -1.02
N VAL A 210 -10.43 -17.81 -0.07
CA VAL A 210 -10.41 -18.33 1.31
C VAL A 210 -11.58 -17.70 2.07
N VAL A 211 -12.47 -18.52 2.60
CA VAL A 211 -13.66 -18.06 3.36
C VAL A 211 -13.58 -18.37 4.85
N GLY A 212 -12.69 -19.29 5.22
CA GLY A 212 -12.49 -19.71 6.60
C GLY A 212 -11.11 -20.30 6.79
N TYR A 213 -10.70 -20.43 8.05
CA TYR A 213 -9.55 -21.23 8.44
C TYR A 213 -9.73 -21.74 9.86
N THR A 214 -9.05 -22.84 10.17
CA THR A 214 -8.96 -23.40 11.51
C THR A 214 -7.50 -23.55 11.89
N PHE A 215 -7.14 -23.13 13.11
CA PHE A 215 -5.82 -23.37 13.69
C PHE A 215 -5.97 -24.33 14.89
N ASP A 216 -5.39 -25.52 14.81
CA ASP A 216 -5.42 -26.47 15.92
C ASP A 216 -4.20 -26.25 16.83
N LEU A 217 -4.42 -25.71 18.03
CA LEU A 217 -3.38 -25.44 19.02
C LEU A 217 -2.68 -26.70 19.56
N ARG A 218 -3.22 -27.89 19.32
CA ARG A 218 -2.62 -29.16 19.77
C ARG A 218 -1.62 -29.70 18.77
N THR A 219 -1.85 -29.45 17.48
CA THR A 219 -1.02 -29.94 16.38
C THR A 219 -0.25 -28.83 15.67
N ASN A 220 -0.54 -27.56 15.99
CA ASN A 220 -0.03 -26.37 15.31
C ASN A 220 -0.30 -26.35 13.80
N HIS A 221 -1.42 -26.93 13.37
CA HIS A 221 -1.78 -26.95 11.95
C HIS A 221 -2.82 -25.88 11.63
N LEU A 222 -2.52 -25.10 10.58
CA LEU A 222 -3.43 -24.15 9.96
C LEU A 222 -4.03 -24.77 8.69
N ILE A 223 -5.36 -24.85 8.64
CA ILE A 223 -6.09 -25.38 7.48
C ILE A 223 -7.02 -24.29 6.96
N ALA A 224 -6.92 -23.96 5.68
CA ALA A 224 -7.78 -22.99 5.02
C ALA A 224 -8.99 -23.68 4.36
N GLU A 225 -10.15 -23.06 4.49
CA GLU A 225 -11.37 -23.41 3.75
C GLU A 225 -11.48 -22.52 2.52
N LYS A 226 -11.55 -23.16 1.34
CA LYS A 226 -11.63 -22.49 0.04
C LYS A 226 -12.95 -22.77 -0.64
N ILE A 227 -13.49 -21.79 -1.36
CA ILE A 227 -14.61 -21.94 -2.29
C ILE A 227 -14.21 -21.44 -3.67
N SER A 228 -14.93 -21.87 -4.71
CA SER A 228 -14.82 -21.26 -6.03
C SER A 228 -15.22 -19.78 -5.95
N ASN A 229 -14.43 -18.91 -6.59
CA ASN A 229 -14.74 -17.49 -6.67
C ASN A 229 -15.91 -17.27 -7.65
N PRO A 230 -17.05 -16.70 -7.24
CA PRO A 230 -18.18 -16.44 -8.14
C PRO A 230 -17.83 -15.54 -9.33
N THR A 231 -16.82 -14.68 -9.17
CA THR A 231 -16.35 -13.72 -10.17
C THR A 231 -15.02 -14.12 -10.79
N ALA A 232 -14.61 -15.40 -10.66
CA ALA A 232 -13.37 -15.94 -11.25
C ALA A 232 -13.20 -15.54 -12.72
N GLY A 233 -11.99 -15.09 -13.08
CA GLY A 233 -11.68 -14.66 -14.45
C GLY A 233 -12.17 -13.26 -14.82
N SER A 234 -12.96 -12.60 -13.97
CA SER A 234 -13.29 -11.19 -14.16
C SER A 234 -12.02 -10.35 -14.23
N THR A 235 -11.98 -9.45 -15.20
CA THR A 235 -10.80 -8.63 -15.48
C THR A 235 -11.07 -7.19 -15.08
N HIS A 236 -10.15 -6.63 -14.31
CA HIS A 236 -10.13 -5.25 -13.87
C HIS A 236 -9.01 -4.51 -14.60
N GLN A 237 -9.36 -3.50 -15.40
CA GLN A 237 -8.40 -2.75 -16.19
C GLN A 237 -7.95 -1.48 -15.47
N PHE A 238 -6.64 -1.27 -15.47
CA PHE A 238 -5.97 -0.10 -14.95
C PHE A 238 -5.06 0.50 -16.00
N LYS A 239 -4.81 1.80 -15.89
CA LYS A 239 -3.87 2.54 -16.73
C LYS A 239 -2.76 3.10 -15.84
N ALA A 240 -1.52 2.93 -16.28
CA ALA A 240 -0.35 3.53 -15.65
C ALA A 240 -0.02 4.84 -16.33
N TYR A 241 0.27 5.87 -15.54
CA TYR A 241 0.53 7.23 -15.98
C TYR A 241 1.79 7.80 -15.34
N ARG A 242 2.38 8.77 -16.04
CA ARG A 242 3.45 9.65 -15.55
C ARG A 242 3.19 11.06 -16.02
N LEU A 243 3.86 12.05 -15.43
CA LEU A 243 3.84 13.40 -16.00
C LEU A 243 4.50 13.40 -17.39
N THR A 244 4.04 14.27 -18.28
CA THR A 244 4.63 14.47 -19.62
C THR A 244 6.10 14.91 -19.57
N SER A 245 6.52 15.52 -18.45
CA SER A 245 7.92 15.88 -18.16
C SER A 245 8.82 14.69 -17.80
N GLN A 246 8.24 13.50 -17.55
CA GLN A 246 8.97 12.29 -17.17
C GLN A 246 9.17 11.34 -18.36
N THR A 247 9.94 10.28 -18.15
CA THR A 247 10.18 9.25 -19.17
C THR A 247 8.89 8.47 -19.53
N SER A 248 8.74 8.18 -20.82
CA SER A 248 7.67 7.36 -21.38
C SER A 248 7.94 5.85 -21.31
N ARG A 249 8.93 5.40 -20.52
CA ARG A 249 9.25 3.96 -20.37
C ARG A 249 8.00 3.17 -19.98
N PRO A 250 7.69 2.07 -20.68
CA PRO A 250 6.43 1.37 -20.47
C PRO A 250 6.37 0.68 -19.11
N VAL A 251 5.15 0.55 -18.59
CA VAL A 251 4.81 -0.21 -17.39
C VAL A 251 3.91 -1.38 -17.79
N THR A 252 4.26 -2.59 -17.35
CA THR A 252 3.53 -3.82 -17.66
C THR A 252 3.28 -4.63 -16.40
N MET A 253 2.34 -5.57 -16.44
CA MET A 253 2.17 -6.54 -15.35
C MET A 253 3.40 -7.45 -15.21
N SER A 254 3.72 -7.82 -13.98
CA SER A 254 4.70 -8.87 -13.69
C SER A 254 4.08 -10.24 -13.96
N THR A 255 4.71 -11.02 -14.83
CA THR A 255 4.22 -12.34 -15.29
C THR A 255 4.45 -13.48 -14.29
N GLY A 256 4.82 -13.20 -13.04
CA GLY A 256 5.38 -14.21 -12.11
C GLY A 256 4.76 -14.25 -10.72
N LEU A 257 3.61 -13.61 -10.48
CA LEU A 257 2.89 -13.73 -9.19
C LEU A 257 1.95 -14.94 -9.13
N THR A 258 2.10 -15.90 -10.04
CA THR A 258 1.58 -17.25 -9.83
C THR A 258 2.11 -17.76 -8.50
N ARG A 259 1.19 -18.00 -7.56
CA ARG A 259 1.44 -18.57 -6.23
C ARG A 259 2.49 -19.67 -6.36
N GLU A 260 3.72 -19.39 -5.92
CA GLU A 260 4.55 -20.49 -5.43
C GLU A 260 3.72 -21.17 -4.34
N GLU A 261 3.62 -22.49 -4.51
CA GLU A 261 2.82 -23.41 -3.71
C GLU A 261 2.98 -23.14 -2.22
N ASP A 262 1.94 -23.50 -1.45
CA ASP A 262 1.85 -23.43 0.00
C ASP A 262 3.17 -23.75 0.73
N VAL A 263 4.09 -22.78 0.85
CA VAL A 263 5.16 -22.83 1.83
C VAL A 263 4.53 -22.28 3.11
N LEU A 264 3.93 -23.20 3.86
CA LEU A 264 3.89 -23.10 5.31
C LEU A 264 5.35 -22.82 5.74
N GLY A 265 5.65 -21.55 5.97
CA GLY A 265 6.89 -21.14 6.62
C GLY A 265 6.79 -21.61 8.06
N ASP A 266 7.27 -22.83 8.32
CA ASP A 266 7.80 -23.20 9.61
C ASP A 266 9.09 -22.38 9.79
N ASP A 267 8.94 -21.17 10.35
CA ASP A 267 10.05 -20.50 11.01
C ASP A 267 10.19 -21.13 12.41
N GLU A 268 11.25 -21.92 12.60
CA GLU A 268 11.79 -22.28 13.93
C GLU A 268 12.17 -21.04 14.75
#